data_AF-A0A6A3A349-F1
#
_entry.id   AF-A0A6A3A349-F1
#
_cell.length_a   1.000
_cell.length_b   1.000
_cell.length_c   1.000
_cell.angle_alpha   90.00
_cell.angle_beta   90.00
_cell.angle_gamma   90.00
#
_symmetry.space_group_name_H-M   'P 1'
#
loop_
_entity.id
_entity.type
_entity.pdbx_description
1 polymer ?
#
loop_
_entity_poly.entity_id
_entity_poly.type
_entity_poly.pdbx_seq_one_letter_code
_entity_poly.pdbx_strand_id
1 'polypeptide(L)'
;MAEKLGGDGLMRELCNGFKVLMDRDKGVITAASLKSNAAMLGLQDLRDDELASMVKEGDLDGDGALNEMEFCVLMFRLSPGLMEESRLLLEEILEQELKTAGF
;
A
#
# COMPACT_ATOMS: atom_id res chain seq x y z
N MET A 1 5.34 10.51 14.24
CA MET A 1 4.08 9.73 14.27
C MET A 1 4.22 8.31 13.68
N ALA A 2 5.43 7.87 13.32
CA ALA A 2 5.70 6.52 12.82
C ALA A 2 6.01 5.48 13.93
N GLU A 3 6.19 5.91 15.19
CA GLU A 3 6.43 5.00 16.32
C GLU A 3 5.14 4.42 16.94
N LYS A 4 3.95 4.69 16.38
CA LYS A 4 2.67 4.36 17.03
C LYS A 4 1.66 3.57 16.20
N LEU A 5 2.10 2.92 15.12
CA LEU A 5 1.41 1.73 14.61
C LEU A 5 2.41 0.58 14.79
N GLY A 6 2.31 -0.17 15.90
CA GLY A 6 2.96 -1.49 15.97
C GLY A 6 2.53 -2.34 14.77
N GLY A 7 3.20 -3.45 14.48
CA GLY A 7 2.90 -4.30 13.32
C GLY A 7 1.40 -4.56 13.09
N ASP A 8 0.63 -4.69 14.19
CA ASP A 8 -0.84 -4.77 14.22
C ASP A 8 -1.57 -3.60 13.53
N GLY A 9 -1.11 -2.36 13.69
CA GLY A 9 -1.72 -1.19 13.05
C GLY A 9 -1.53 -1.23 11.54
N LEU A 10 -0.31 -1.53 11.08
CA LEU A 10 -0.02 -1.66 9.65
C LEU A 10 -0.82 -2.81 9.03
N MET A 11 -0.85 -3.97 9.70
CA MET A 11 -1.66 -5.12 9.25
C MET A 11 -3.15 -4.79 9.19
N ARG A 12 -3.66 -4.02 10.15
CA ARG A 12 -5.07 -3.59 10.13
C ARG A 12 -5.36 -2.67 8.96
N GLU A 13 -4.50 -1.69 8.67
CA GLU A 13 -4.66 -0.79 7.54
C GLU A 13 -4.57 -1.55 6.20
N LEU A 14 -3.64 -2.51 6.09
CA LEU A 14 -3.53 -3.38 4.92
C LEU A 14 -4.77 -4.23 4.70
N CYS A 15 -5.29 -4.87 5.75
CA CYS A 15 -6.53 -5.66 5.67
C CYS A 15 -7.73 -4.77 5.33
N ASN A 16 -7.77 -3.54 5.83
CA ASN A 16 -8.83 -2.59 5.49
C ASN A 16 -8.74 -2.14 4.02
N GLY A 17 -7.54 -1.84 3.53
CA GLY A 17 -7.28 -1.54 2.12
C GLY A 17 -7.64 -2.72 1.20
N PHE A 18 -7.26 -3.94 1.60
CA PHE A 18 -7.64 -5.18 0.91
C PHE A 18 -9.16 -5.28 0.79
N LYS A 19 -9.91 -5.07 1.88
CA LYS A 19 -11.38 -5.11 1.89
C LYS A 19 -12.05 -4.07 1.00
N VAL A 20 -11.40 -2.93 0.80
CA VAL A 20 -11.90 -1.89 -0.11
C VAL A 20 -11.63 -2.26 -1.56
N LEU A 21 -10.50 -2.92 -1.84
CA LEU A 21 -10.06 -3.24 -3.20
C LEU A 21 -10.56 -4.61 -3.71
N MET A 22 -10.84 -5.55 -2.81
CA MET A 22 -11.24 -6.92 -3.14
C MET A 22 -12.61 -7.00 -3.81
N ASP A 23 -12.75 -8.04 -4.62
CA ASP A 23 -14.03 -8.45 -5.16
C ASP A 23 -14.86 -9.10 -4.04
N ARG A 24 -16.06 -8.56 -3.78
CA ARG A 24 -16.93 -9.03 -2.69
C ARG A 24 -17.50 -10.42 -2.93
N ASP A 25 -17.62 -10.83 -4.19
CA ASP A 25 -18.14 -12.14 -4.56
C ASP A 25 -17.04 -13.20 -4.49
N LYS A 26 -15.83 -12.87 -4.94
CA LYS A 26 -14.72 -13.82 -5.00
C LYS A 26 -13.87 -13.89 -3.74
N GLY A 27 -13.85 -12.82 -2.93
CA GLY A 27 -12.99 -12.77 -1.74
C GLY A 27 -11.54 -12.37 -2.03
N VAL A 28 -11.22 -11.97 -3.27
CA VAL A 28 -9.85 -11.70 -3.75
C VAL A 28 -9.80 -10.42 -4.59
N ILE A 29 -8.64 -9.79 -4.69
CA ILE A 29 -8.45 -8.62 -5.56
C ILE A 29 -8.17 -9.11 -6.97
N THR A 30 -9.11 -8.87 -7.88
CA THR A 30 -8.89 -9.11 -9.31
C THR A 30 -8.47 -7.82 -10.01
N ALA A 31 -7.83 -7.89 -11.18
CA ALA A 31 -7.50 -6.68 -11.96
C ALA A 31 -8.74 -5.79 -12.22
N ALA A 32 -9.90 -6.39 -12.43
CA ALA A 32 -11.17 -5.69 -12.60
C ALA A 32 -11.64 -4.99 -11.31
N SER A 33 -11.63 -5.70 -10.18
CA SER A 33 -12.00 -5.13 -8.88
C SER A 33 -11.03 -4.04 -8.44
N LEU A 34 -9.73 -4.28 -8.63
CA LEU A 34 -8.67 -3.31 -8.35
C LEU A 34 -8.90 -2.05 -9.16
N LYS A 35 -9.16 -2.13 -10.47
CA LYS A 35 -9.46 -0.96 -11.30
C LYS A 35 -10.68 -0.19 -10.80
N SER A 36 -11.77 -0.90 -10.56
CA SER A 36 -13.05 -0.27 -10.19
C SER A 36 -12.98 0.39 -8.82
N ASN A 37 -12.31 -0.26 -7.87
CA ASN A 37 -12.20 0.22 -6.48
C ASN A 37 -11.05 1.21 -6.30
N ALA A 38 -9.95 1.09 -7.06
CA ALA A 38 -8.85 2.07 -7.05
C ALA A 38 -9.30 3.42 -7.61
N ALA A 39 -10.21 3.44 -8.60
CA ALA A 39 -10.86 4.67 -9.06
C ALA A 39 -11.61 5.37 -7.92
N MET A 40 -12.22 4.61 -7.00
CA MET A 40 -12.93 5.14 -5.83
C MET A 40 -11.98 5.77 -4.79
N LEU A 41 -10.71 5.34 -4.78
CA LEU A 41 -9.64 5.90 -3.95
C LEU A 41 -8.91 7.09 -4.63
N GLY A 42 -9.35 7.52 -5.81
CA GLY A 42 -8.73 8.62 -6.55
C GLY A 42 -7.50 8.21 -7.37
N LEU A 43 -7.19 6.91 -7.48
CA LEU A 43 -6.09 6.36 -8.29
C LEU A 43 -6.53 6.11 -9.74
N GLN A 44 -7.30 7.04 -10.30
CA GLN A 44 -7.94 6.93 -11.62
C GLN A 44 -6.94 7.04 -12.79
N ASP A 45 -5.70 7.45 -12.53
CA ASP A 45 -4.61 7.56 -13.52
C ASP A 45 -3.89 6.23 -13.79
N LEU A 46 -4.19 5.17 -13.05
CA LEU A 46 -3.61 3.85 -13.29
C LEU A 46 -4.27 3.20 -14.51
N ARG A 47 -3.47 2.95 -15.55
CA ARG A 47 -3.90 2.23 -16.76
C ARG A 47 -4.14 0.75 -16.47
N ASP A 48 -4.99 0.12 -17.26
CA ASP A 48 -5.25 -1.32 -17.21
C ASP A 48 -3.96 -2.15 -17.22
N ASP A 49 -2.97 -1.77 -18.03
CA ASP A 49 -1.68 -2.45 -18.11
C ASP A 49 -0.87 -2.36 -16.80
N GLU A 50 -0.89 -1.20 -16.13
CA GLU A 50 -0.20 -1.01 -14.84
C GLU A 50 -0.86 -1.83 -13.74
N LEU A 51 -2.20 -1.80 -13.69
CA LEU A 51 -2.98 -2.59 -12.72
C LEU A 51 -2.77 -4.09 -12.94
N ALA A 52 -2.76 -4.54 -14.20
CA ALA A 52 -2.48 -5.93 -14.54
C ALA A 52 -1.04 -6.32 -14.16
N SER A 53 -0.07 -5.42 -14.36
CA SER A 53 1.31 -5.64 -13.93
C SER A 53 1.42 -5.73 -12.41
N MET A 54 0.71 -4.88 -11.66
CA MET A 54 0.68 -4.92 -10.19
C MET A 54 0.07 -6.21 -9.66
N VAL A 55 -1.04 -6.67 -10.24
CA VAL A 55 -1.65 -7.95 -9.88
C VAL A 55 -0.66 -9.07 -10.18
N LYS A 56 -0.08 -9.09 -11.38
CA LYS A 56 0.87 -10.13 -11.80
C LYS A 56 2.17 -10.16 -10.97
N GLU A 57 2.61 -9.03 -10.44
CA GLU A 57 3.79 -8.94 -9.56
C GLU A 57 3.52 -9.55 -8.18
N GLY A 58 2.29 -9.40 -7.67
CA GLY A 58 1.90 -9.92 -6.35
C GLY A 58 1.29 -11.31 -6.36
N ASP A 59 0.81 -11.75 -7.53
CA ASP A 59 0.23 -13.06 -7.78
C ASP A 59 1.35 -14.11 -7.73
N LEU A 60 1.44 -14.84 -6.61
CA LEU A 60 2.49 -15.82 -6.34
C LEU A 60 2.05 -17.22 -6.76
N ASP A 61 0.74 -17.49 -6.76
CA ASP A 61 0.17 -18.78 -7.14
C ASP A 61 -0.24 -18.86 -8.63
N GLY A 62 -0.31 -17.72 -9.32
CA GLY A 62 -0.63 -17.59 -10.73
C GLY A 62 -2.13 -17.69 -11.03
N ASP A 63 -3.01 -17.44 -10.07
CA ASP A 63 -4.47 -17.52 -10.25
C ASP A 63 -5.07 -16.29 -10.96
N GLY A 64 -4.26 -15.25 -11.19
CA GLY A 64 -4.65 -14.00 -11.81
C GLY A 64 -5.40 -13.05 -10.88
N ALA A 65 -5.34 -13.30 -9.57
CA ALA A 65 -5.88 -12.46 -8.51
C ALA A 65 -4.82 -12.27 -7.39
N LEU A 66 -5.13 -11.44 -6.41
CA LEU A 66 -4.35 -11.31 -5.18
C LEU A 66 -5.24 -11.72 -4.01
N ASN A 67 -4.80 -12.73 -3.28
CA ASN A 67 -5.37 -13.06 -1.98
C ASN A 67 -4.86 -12.08 -0.90
N GLU A 68 -5.43 -12.15 0.31
CA GLU A 68 -5.08 -11.25 1.42
C GLU A 68 -3.57 -11.30 1.75
N MET A 69 -2.99 -12.50 1.71
CA MET A 69 -1.57 -12.72 2.02
C MET A 69 -0.67 -12.14 0.93
N GLU A 70 -0.99 -12.38 -0.34
CA GLU A 70 -0.27 -11.84 -1.50
C GLU A 70 -0.32 -10.32 -1.55
N PHE A 71 -1.49 -9.74 -1.30
CA PHE A 71 -1.64 -8.29 -1.22
C PHE A 71 -0.79 -7.70 -0.07
N CYS A 72 -0.80 -8.34 1.11
CA CYS A 72 0.04 -7.90 2.23
C CYS A 72 1.53 -7.99 1.88
N VAL A 73 1.96 -9.07 1.24
CA VAL A 73 3.36 -9.25 0.80
C VAL A 73 3.74 -8.22 -0.25
N LEU A 74 2.89 -7.99 -1.25
CA LEU A 74 3.10 -6.97 -2.30
C LEU A 74 3.22 -5.57 -1.68
N MET A 75 2.29 -5.20 -0.80
CA MET A 75 2.34 -3.91 -0.10
C MET A 75 3.58 -3.80 0.78
N PHE A 76 4.00 -4.87 1.47
CA PHE A 76 5.23 -4.87 2.24
C PHE A 76 6.49 -4.74 1.36
N ARG A 77 6.47 -5.32 0.16
CA ARG A 77 7.54 -5.21 -0.85
C ARG A 77 7.59 -3.84 -1.53
N LEU A 78 6.47 -3.14 -1.64
CA LEU A 78 6.39 -1.77 -2.16
C LEU A 78 6.64 -0.72 -1.04
N SER A 79 6.37 -1.06 0.22
CA SER A 79 6.60 -0.24 1.41
C SER A 79 8.05 0.19 1.69
N PRO A 80 9.16 -0.49 1.27
CA PRO A 80 10.50 0.06 1.45
C PRO A 80 10.66 1.46 0.84
N GLY A 81 10.03 1.76 -0.31
CA GLY A 81 10.08 3.10 -0.90
C GLY A 81 9.28 4.17 -0.13
N LEU A 82 8.11 3.80 0.40
CA LEU A 82 7.26 4.69 1.21
C LEU A 82 7.82 4.93 2.62
N MET A 83 8.56 3.97 3.18
CA MET A 83 9.34 4.16 4.40
C MET A 83 10.60 4.99 4.18
N GLU A 84 11.23 4.95 3.00
CA GLU A 84 12.41 5.77 2.68
C GLU A 84 12.04 7.26 2.56
N GLU A 85 10.92 7.57 1.89
CA GLU A 85 10.36 8.94 1.82
C GLU A 85 9.92 9.45 3.20
N SER A 86 9.32 8.59 4.03
CA SER A 86 8.95 8.95 5.40
C SER A 86 10.16 9.15 6.32
N ARG A 87 11.30 8.47 6.07
CA ARG A 87 12.57 8.66 6.78
C ARG A 87 13.21 10.00 6.45
N LEU A 88 13.23 10.38 5.17
CA LEU A 88 13.75 11.68 4.73
C LEU A 88 12.97 12.84 5.34
N LEU A 89 11.63 12.75 5.35
CA LEU A 89 10.78 13.76 5.99
C LEU A 89 10.99 13.82 7.52
N LEU A 90 11.27 12.68 8.17
CA LEU A 90 11.57 12.63 9.61
C LEU A 90 12.94 13.25 9.94
N GLU A 91 13.96 13.02 9.13
CA GLU A 91 15.28 13.67 9.28
C GLU A 91 15.18 15.18 9.06
N GLU A 92 14.44 15.63 8.03
CA GLU A 92 14.28 17.06 7.73
C GLU A 92 13.50 17.79 8.85
N ILE A 93 12.49 17.15 9.44
CA ILE A 93 11.75 17.70 10.59
C ILE A 93 12.62 17.76 11.85
N LEU A 94 13.47 16.75 12.10
CA LEU A 94 14.40 16.76 13.25
C LEU A 94 15.46 17.85 13.10
N GLU A 95 15.98 18.07 11.88
CA GLU A 95 16.94 19.15 11.61
C GLU A 95 16.32 20.54 11.78
N GLN A 96 15.04 20.72 11.40
CA GLN A 96 14.31 21.97 11.61
C GLN A 96 14.05 22.26 13.09
N GLU A 97 13.70 21.25 13.88
CA GLU A 97 13.52 21.41 15.33
C GLU A 97 14.85 21.70 16.05
N LEU A 98 15.96 21.09 15.63
CA LEU A 98 17.29 21.35 16.21
C LEU A 98 17.82 22.75 15.84
N LYS A 99 17.53 23.23 14.63
CA LYS A 99 17.83 24.61 14.20
C LYS A 99 16.98 25.66 14.90
N THR A 100 15.72 25.32 15.23
CA THR A 100 14.80 26.25 15.89
C THR A 100 15.01 26.28 17.42
N ALA A 101 15.56 25.21 18.00
CA ALA A 101 15.84 25.08 19.44
C ALA A 101 17.26 25.53 19.88
N GLY A 102 18.12 25.97 18.96
CA GLY A 102 19.50 26.38 19.24
C GLY A 102 19.81 27.84 18.92
N PHE A 103 19.74 28.69 19.95
CA PHE A 103 20.23 30.08 20.07
C PHE A 103 19.59 31.19 19.25
#